data_AF-A0A9D6UIR6-F1
#
_entry.id   AF-A0A9D6UIR6-F1
#
_cell.length_a   1.000
_cell.length_b   1.000
_cell.length_c   1.000
_cell.angle_alpha   90.00
_cell.angle_beta   90.00
_cell.angle_gamma   90.00
#
_symmetry.space_group_name_H-M   'P 1'
#
loop_
_entity.id
_entity.type
_entity.pdbx_description
1 polymer ?
#
loop_
_entity_poly.entity_id
_entity_poly.type
_entity_poly.pdbx_seq_one_letter_code
_entity_poly.pdbx_strand_id
1 'polypeptide(L)'
;MDTMVFYIAAFILIFGGMFFAGKYIKKLPSNIVKTINWISFGIAVISLILKYIKGDILYWYIFLASIIIYFLFYNYDSKKG
;
A
#
# COMPACT_ATOMS: atom_id res chain seq x y z
N MET A 1 -13.91 -17.59 -15.04
CA MET A 1 -12.53 -17.23 -14.64
C MET A 1 -12.46 -17.49 -13.15
N ASP A 2 -11.75 -18.53 -12.73
CA ASP A 2 -11.75 -18.95 -11.33
C ASP A 2 -11.21 -17.83 -10.44
N THR A 3 -11.93 -17.52 -9.37
CA THR A 3 -11.58 -16.48 -8.39
C THR A 3 -10.14 -16.62 -7.90
N MET A 4 -9.62 -17.85 -7.85
CA MET A 4 -8.23 -18.16 -7.55
C MET A 4 -7.24 -17.55 -8.55
N VAL A 5 -7.51 -17.64 -9.86
CA VAL A 5 -6.64 -17.06 -10.91
C VAL A 5 -6.61 -15.54 -10.82
N PHE A 6 -7.76 -14.92 -10.49
CA PHE A 6 -7.83 -13.48 -10.26
C PHE A 6 -6.99 -13.04 -9.04
N TYR A 7 -7.07 -13.75 -7.92
CA TYR A 7 -6.25 -13.45 -6.74
C TYR A 7 -4.76 -13.64 -6.99
N ILE A 8 -4.37 -14.69 -7.72
CA ILE A 8 -2.98 -14.93 -8.09
C ILE A 8 -2.46 -13.83 -9.02
N ALA A 9 -3.25 -13.43 -10.03
CA ALA A 9 -2.88 -12.34 -10.94
C ALA A 9 -2.75 -11.00 -10.20
N ALA A 10 -3.69 -10.69 -9.30
CA ALA A 10 -3.64 -9.50 -8.46
C ALA A 10 -2.41 -9.52 -7.53
N PHE A 11 -2.08 -10.67 -6.94
CA PHE A 11 -0.90 -10.85 -6.10
C PHE A 11 0.39 -10.60 -6.89
N ILE A 12 0.52 -11.16 -8.09
CA ILE A 12 1.67 -10.97 -8.98
C ILE A 12 1.79 -9.51 -9.41
N LEU A 13 0.67 -8.84 -9.73
CA LEU A 13 0.65 -7.41 -10.08
C LEU A 13 1.08 -6.53 -8.91
N ILE A 14 0.61 -6.83 -7.70
CA ILE A 14 1.00 -6.11 -6.49
C ILE A 14 2.48 -6.31 -6.22
N PHE A 15 2.97 -7.55 -6.17
CA PHE A 15 4.39 -7.84 -5.90
C PHE A 15 5.32 -7.35 -7.02
N GLY A 16 4.92 -7.50 -8.27
CA GLY A 16 5.64 -6.96 -9.43
C GLY A 16 5.71 -5.44 -9.38
N GLY A 17 4.58 -4.78 -9.11
CA GLY A 17 4.49 -3.34 -8.91
C GLY A 17 5.37 -2.87 -7.74
N MET A 18 5.35 -3.59 -6.62
CA MET A 18 6.20 -3.33 -5.45
C MET A 18 7.70 -3.39 -5.80
N PHE A 19 8.12 -4.40 -6.55
CA PHE A 19 9.53 -4.62 -6.91
C PHE A 19 10.04 -3.57 -7.91
N PHE A 20 9.22 -3.23 -8.91
CA PHE A 20 9.53 -2.16 -9.85
C PHE A 20 9.49 -0.79 -9.17
N ALA A 21 8.42 -0.48 -8.43
CA ALA A 21 8.28 0.77 -7.70
C ALA A 21 9.45 0.97 -6.72
N GLY A 22 9.92 -0.08 -6.04
CA GLY A 22 11.08 -0.01 -5.14
C GLY A 22 12.36 0.55 -5.80
N LYS A 23 12.58 0.34 -7.10
CA LYS A 23 13.72 0.95 -7.82
C LYS A 23 13.53 2.45 -8.07
N TYR A 24 12.30 2.90 -8.26
CA TYR A 24 11.98 4.32 -8.48
C TYR A 24 11.82 5.08 -7.15
N ILE A 25 11.23 4.44 -6.14
CA ILE A 25 11.00 5.00 -4.81
C ILE A 25 12.34 5.36 -4.16
N LYS A 26 13.39 4.54 -4.31
CA LYS A 26 14.75 4.85 -3.82
C LYS A 26 15.37 6.13 -4.39
N LYS A 27 14.85 6.65 -5.50
CA LYS A 27 15.30 7.90 -6.12
C LYS A 27 14.46 9.12 -5.73
N LEU A 28 13.34 8.91 -5.06
CA LEU A 28 12.51 10.01 -4.57
C LEU A 28 13.21 10.71 -3.40
N PRO A 29 12.95 12.00 -3.14
CA PRO A 29 13.44 12.69 -1.96
C PRO A 29 12.67 12.25 -0.71
N SER A 30 13.35 12.25 0.44
CA SER A 30 12.85 11.66 1.69
C SER A 30 11.61 12.35 2.25
N ASN A 31 11.45 13.64 2.00
CA ASN A 31 10.25 14.41 2.34
C ASN A 31 9.01 13.86 1.62
N ILE A 32 9.10 13.59 0.32
CA ILE A 32 7.98 13.03 -0.48
C ILE A 32 7.61 11.64 0.03
N VAL A 33 8.60 10.81 0.32
CA VAL A 33 8.36 9.45 0.85
C VAL A 33 7.66 9.51 2.21
N LYS A 34 8.12 10.37 3.12
CA LYS A 34 7.47 10.55 4.43
C LYS A 34 6.03 11.05 4.29
N THR A 35 5.77 11.98 3.38
CA THR A 35 4.41 12.48 3.09
C THR A 35 3.50 11.36 2.56
N ILE A 36 3.95 10.60 1.56
CA ILE A 36 3.18 9.48 1.00
C ILE A 36 2.92 8.43 2.07
N ASN A 37 3.91 8.13 2.93
CA ASN A 37 3.77 7.17 4.01
C ASN A 37 2.71 7.62 5.04
N TRP A 38 2.75 8.88 5.44
CA TRP A 38 1.75 9.47 6.34
C TRP A 38 0.35 9.49 5.76
N ILE A 39 0.21 9.86 4.48
CA ILE A 39 -1.08 9.84 3.77
C ILE A 39 -1.61 8.41 3.71
N SER A 40 -0.76 7.44 3.32
CA SER A 40 -1.14 6.03 3.21
C SER A 40 -1.57 5.46 4.55
N PHE A 41 -0.85 5.79 5.63
CA PHE A 41 -1.23 5.42 6.98
C PHE A 41 -2.57 6.02 7.39
N GLY A 42 -2.77 7.33 7.13
CA GLY A 42 -4.04 8.02 7.40
C GLY A 42 -5.22 7.37 6.67
N ILE A 43 -5.06 7.08 5.37
CA ILE A 43 -6.10 6.40 4.59
C ILE A 43 -6.36 4.99 5.13
N ALA A 44 -5.33 4.25 5.54
CA ALA A 44 -5.52 2.93 6.15
C ALA A 44 -6.36 3.03 7.44
N VAL A 45 -5.99 3.91 8.36
CA VAL A 45 -6.72 4.10 9.62
C VAL A 45 -8.18 4.53 9.37
N ILE A 46 -8.40 5.51 8.49
CA ILE A 46 -9.75 5.98 8.14
C ILE A 46 -10.58 4.85 7.50
N SER A 47 -9.97 4.06 6.63
CA SER A 47 -10.66 2.93 5.96
C SER A 47 -11.06 1.86 6.97
N LEU A 48 -10.22 1.56 7.96
CA LEU A 48 -10.55 0.62 9.02
C LEU A 48 -11.70 1.14 9.91
N ILE A 49 -11.70 2.43 10.24
CA ILE A 49 -12.80 3.07 10.97
C ILE A 49 -14.10 3.01 10.17
N LEU A 50 -14.05 3.36 8.89
CA LEU A 50 -15.21 3.31 7.99
C LEU A 50 -15.73 1.87 7.82
N LYS A 51 -14.82 0.88 7.80
CA LYS A 51 -15.20 -0.53 7.81
C LYS A 51 -16.00 -0.88 9.06
N TYR A 52 -15.54 -0.44 10.23
CA TYR A 52 -16.22 -0.71 11.50
C TYR A 52 -17.63 -0.10 11.55
N ILE A 53 -17.79 1.11 11.01
CA ILE A 53 -19.08 1.83 11.05
C ILE A 53 -20.06 1.29 9.99
N LYS A 54 -19.59 1.07 8.75
CA LYS A 54 -20.46 0.76 7.61
C LYS A 54 -20.50 -0.71 7.20
N GLY A 55 -19.57 -1.53 7.67
CA GLY A 55 -19.55 -2.98 7.39
C GLY A 55 -19.22 -3.38 5.94
N ASP A 56 -19.04 -2.44 5.02
CA ASP A 56 -18.81 -2.73 3.59
C ASP A 56 -17.42 -3.36 3.33
N ILE A 57 -17.37 -4.41 2.52
CA ILE A 57 -16.14 -5.09 2.09
C ILE A 57 -15.21 -4.14 1.31
N LEU A 58 -15.74 -3.10 0.67
CA LEU A 58 -14.96 -2.12 -0.07
C LEU A 58 -13.90 -1.43 0.80
N TYR A 59 -14.24 -1.10 2.05
CA TYR A 59 -13.30 -0.50 2.99
C TYR A 59 -12.13 -1.42 3.36
N TRP A 60 -12.33 -2.74 3.29
CA TRP A 60 -11.24 -3.71 3.45
C TRP A 60 -10.26 -3.66 2.29
N TYR A 61 -10.75 -3.52 1.05
CA TYR A 61 -9.87 -3.38 -0.12
C TYR A 61 -9.08 -2.08 -0.09
N ILE A 62 -9.71 -0.97 0.30
CA ILE A 62 -9.01 0.32 0.45
C ILE A 62 -7.95 0.22 1.54
N PHE A 63 -8.30 -0.34 2.70
CA PHE A 63 -7.34 -0.59 3.78
C PHE A 63 -6.14 -1.41 3.31
N LEU A 64 -6.40 -2.53 2.61
CA LEU A 64 -5.36 -3.42 2.11
C LEU A 64 -4.44 -2.71 1.11
N ALA A 65 -5.01 -1.94 0.18
CA ALA A 65 -4.23 -1.16 -0.78
C ALA A 65 -3.36 -0.10 -0.08
N SER A 66 -3.94 0.65 0.87
CA SER A 66 -3.22 1.68 1.62
C SER A 66 -2.10 1.12 2.48
N ILE A 67 -2.29 -0.04 3.11
CA ILE A 67 -1.25 -0.66 3.94
C ILE A 67 -0.11 -1.23 3.09
N ILE A 68 -0.42 -1.77 1.91
CA ILE A 68 0.60 -2.20 0.94
C ILE A 68 1.47 -1.01 0.51
N ILE A 69 0.85 0.14 0.20
CA ILE A 69 1.58 1.37 -0.13
C ILE A 69 2.40 1.83 1.09
N TYR A 70 1.83 1.86 2.29
CA TYR A 70 2.57 2.18 3.51
C TYR A 70 3.85 1.34 3.64
N PHE A 71 3.74 0.01 3.53
CA PHE A 71 4.88 -0.90 3.65
C PHE A 71 5.91 -0.75 2.53
N LEU A 72 5.49 -0.38 1.32
CA LEU A 72 6.39 -0.07 0.21
C LEU A 72 7.34 1.08 0.54
N PHE A 73 6.80 2.11 1.20
CA PHE A 73 7.52 3.33 1.55
C PHE A 73 8.13 3.29 2.96
N TYR A 74 7.71 2.35 3.82
CA TYR A 74 8.21 2.19 5.19
C TYR A 74 9.72 1.85 5.25
N ASN A 75 10.18 0.97 4.36
CA ASN A 75 11.59 0.54 4.30
C ASN A 75 12.51 1.52 3.55
N TYR A 76 12.00 2.67 3.11
CA TYR A 76 12.79 3.63 2.34
C TYR A 76 13.93 4.27 3.17
N ASP A 77 13.79 4.37 4.50
CA ASP A 77 14.69 5.19 5.34
C ASP A 77 15.36 4.41 6.50
N SER A 78 15.75 3.15 6.30
CA SER A 78 16.55 2.41 7.30
C SER A 78 18.05 2.39 7.02
N LYS A 79 18.50 2.67 5.79
CA LYS A 79 19.93 2.65 5.43
C LYS A 79 20.26 3.71 4.36
N LYS A 80 20.44 4.96 4.79
CA LYS A 80 21.32 6.01 4.24
C LYS A 80 20.82 7.40 4.69
N GLY A 81 21.00 7.67 5.97
CA GLY A 81 21.40 8.98 6.47
C GLY A 81 22.85 8.88 6.89
#